data_AF-A0A8J2YHJ3-F1
#
_entry.id   AF-A0A8J2YHJ3-F1
#
_cell.length_a   1.000
_cell.length_b   1.000
_cell.length_c   1.000
_cell.angle_alpha   90.00
_cell.angle_beta   90.00
_cell.angle_gamma   90.00
#
_symmetry.space_group_name_H-M   'P 1'
#
loop_
_entity.id
_entity.type
_entity.pdbx_description
1 polymer ?
#
loop_
_entity_poly.entity_id
_entity_poly.type
_entity_poly.pdbx_seq_one_letter_code
_entity_poly.pdbx_strand_id
1 'polypeptide(L)' 'MTDREKNALKLKVVDFRRFGFIFLFLGAFLFMGSVLPFENKTIIKADILVGASLLMLLISILFLWRMKRAAKQYDEQI' A
#
# COMPACT_ATOMS: atom_id res chain seq x y z
N MET A 1 -19.48 22.41 -7.41
CA MET A 1 -18.98 21.42 -6.43
C MET A 1 -19.17 22.02 -5.05
N THR A 2 -20.00 21.40 -4.22
CA THR A 2 -20.37 21.89 -2.89
C THR A 2 -19.22 21.63 -1.91
N ASP A 3 -18.97 22.49 -0.91
CA ASP A 3 -17.84 22.33 0.04
C ASP A 3 -17.82 20.97 0.77
N ARG A 4 -18.98 20.33 0.90
CA ARG A 4 -19.13 18.97 1.44
C ARG A 4 -18.48 17.90 0.55
N GLU A 5 -18.58 18.04 -0.77
CA GLU A 5 -18.01 17.09 -1.74
C GLU A 5 -16.48 17.18 -1.75
N LYS A 6 -15.96 18.42 -1.64
CA LYS A 6 -14.52 18.71 -1.53
C LYS A 6 -13.90 18.04 -0.29
N ASN A 7 -14.56 18.17 0.87
CA ASN A 7 -14.10 17.55 2.10
C ASN A 7 -14.18 16.01 2.06
N ALA A 8 -15.23 15.45 1.47
CA ALA A 8 -15.36 14.00 1.32
C ALA A 8 -14.26 13.40 0.42
N LEU A 9 -13.89 14.09 -0.67
CA LEU A 9 -12.79 13.68 -1.56
C LEU A 9 -11.44 13.75 -0.83
N LYS A 10 -11.21 14.81 -0.04
CA LYS A 10 -9.98 14.97 0.74
C LYS A 10 -9.81 13.86 1.79
N LEU A 11 -10.88 13.53 2.52
CA LEU A 11 -10.91 12.40 3.45
C LEU A 11 -10.59 11.07 2.74
N LYS A 12 -11.22 10.83 1.59
CA LYS A 12 -11.01 9.62 0.80
C LYS A 12 -9.56 9.46 0.32
N VAL A 13 -8.93 10.55 -0.08
CA VAL A 13 -7.51 10.59 -0.46
C VAL A 13 -6.60 10.28 0.75
N VAL A 14 -6.90 10.84 1.92
CA VAL A 14 -6.15 10.55 3.16
C VAL A 14 -6.25 9.07 3.55
N ASP A 15 -7.42 8.46 3.42
CA ASP A 15 -7.61 7.04 3.71
C ASP A 15 -6.81 6.16 2.76
N PHE A 16 -6.90 6.40 1.46
CA PHE A 16 -6.10 5.66 0.48
C PHE A 16 -4.59 5.82 0.71
N ARG A 17 -4.14 6.99 1.21
CA ARG A 17 -2.74 7.20 1.63
C ARG A 17 -2.35 6.27 2.77
N ARG A 18 -3.19 6.23 3.80
CA ARG A 18 -2.96 5.40 5.00
C ARG A 18 -2.92 3.93 4.65
N PHE A 19 -3.87 3.45 3.86
CA PHE A 19 -3.88 2.06 3.40
C PHE A 19 -2.62 1.74 2.59
N GLY A 20 -2.22 2.60 1.64
CA GLY A 20 -0.97 2.44 0.89
C GLY A 20 0.26 2.28 1.80
N PHE A 21 0.40 3.14 2.82
CA PHE A 21 1.47 3.04 3.80
C PHE A 21 1.39 1.76 4.65
N ILE A 22 0.20 1.35 5.09
CA ILE A 22 0.02 0.11 5.88
C ILE A 22 0.48 -1.09 5.06
N PHE A 23 0.05 -1.22 3.80
CA PHE A 23 0.48 -2.32 2.93
C PHE A 23 1.99 -2.28 2.62
N LEU A 24 2.56 -1.08 2.49
CA LEU A 24 4.01 -0.90 2.31
C LEU A 24 4.80 -1.39 3.53
N PHE A 25 4.40 -0.97 4.73
CA PHE A 25 5.02 -1.41 5.99
C PHE A 25 4.82 -2.90 6.22
N LEU A 26 3.63 -3.43 5.94
CA LEU A 26 3.32 -4.85 6.08
C LEU A 26 4.19 -5.69 5.13
N GLY A 27 4.34 -5.27 3.87
CA GLY A 27 5.24 -5.91 2.91
C GLY A 27 6.71 -5.87 3.37
N ALA A 28 7.19 -4.71 3.85
CA ALA A 28 8.55 -4.57 4.37
C ALA A 28 8.80 -5.48 5.59
N PHE A 29 7.82 -5.59 6.49
CA PHE A 29 7.91 -6.46 7.66
C PHE A 29 7.92 -7.94 7.28
N LEU A 30 7.11 -8.33 6.29
CA LEU A 30 7.06 -9.69 5.76
C LEU A 30 8.39 -10.08 5.09
N PHE A 31 9.00 -9.13 4.35
CA PHE A 31 10.32 -9.30 3.76
C PHE A 31 11.42 -9.40 4.83
N MET A 32 11.39 -8.55 5.86
CA MET A 32 12.30 -8.65 7.01
C MET A 32 12.20 -10.04 7.66
N GLY A 33 10.96 -10.52 7.84
CA GLY A 33 10.67 -11.85 8.35
C GLY A 33 11.17 -12.99 7.46
N SER A 34 11.39 -12.77 6.16
CA SER A 34 11.94 -13.79 5.25
C SER A 34 13.46 -13.88 5.34
N VAL A 35 14.12 -12.73 5.48
CA VAL A 35 15.59 -12.58 5.55
C VAL A 35 16.18 -13.10 6.87
N LEU A 36 15.42 -13.04 7.98
CA LEU A 36 15.91 -13.52 9.28
C LEU A 36 16.24 -15.03 9.27
N PRO A 37 17.47 -15.45 9.62
CA PRO A 37 17.79 -16.86 9.72
C PRO A 37 17.20 -17.43 11.01
N PHE A 38 16.26 -18.38 10.87
CA PHE A 38 15.72 -19.13 12.01
C PHE A 38 16.11 -20.60 11.84
N GLU A 39 16.58 -21.24 12.90
CA GLU A 39 16.82 -22.68 12.90
C GLU A 39 15.49 -23.40 12.62
N ASN A 40 15.48 -24.32 11.64
CA ASN A 40 14.30 -24.99 11.06
C ASN A 40 13.45 -24.19 10.05
N LYS A 41 13.98 -23.11 9.45
CA LYS A 41 13.32 -22.51 8.29
C LYS A 41 13.40 -23.42 7.07
N THR A 42 12.27 -24.04 6.72
CA THR A 42 12.09 -24.70 5.42
C THR A 42 12.14 -23.64 4.32
N ILE A 43 12.97 -23.85 3.28
CA ILE A 43 13.16 -22.93 2.14
C ILE A 43 11.81 -22.45 1.57
N ILE A 44 10.85 -23.39 1.46
CA ILE A 44 9.48 -23.15 1.00
C ILE A 44 8.75 -22.05 1.79
N LYS A 45 8.92 -21.99 3.12
CA LYS A 45 8.28 -20.99 3.96
C LYS A 45 8.86 -19.59 3.71
N ALA A 46 10.15 -19.50 3.42
CA ALA A 46 10.81 -18.22 3.11
C ALA A 46 10.39 -17.71 1.72
N ASP A 47 10.31 -18.59 0.72
CA ASP A 47 9.87 -18.23 -0.64
C ASP A 47 8.43 -17.72 -0.67
N ILE A 48 7.51 -18.37 0.06
CA ILE A 48 6.13 -17.89 0.19
C ILE A 48 6.09 -16.49 0.83
N LEU A 49 6.95 -16.25 1.83
CA LEU A 49 6.99 -14.98 2.54
C LEU A 49 7.53 -13.85 1.65
N VAL A 50 8.55 -14.13 0.83
CA VAL A 50 9.05 -13.21 -0.20
C VAL A 50 7.96 -12.95 -1.25
N GLY A 51 7.29 -13.99 -1.76
CA GLY A 51 6.20 -13.85 -2.73
C GLY A 51 5.04 -13.00 -2.19
N ALA A 52 4.63 -13.24 -0.93
CA ALA A 52 3.59 -12.46 -0.27
C ALA A 52 4.00 -10.99 -0.05
N SER A 53 5.28 -10.74 0.29
CA SER A 53 5.80 -9.38 0.43
C SER A 53 5.74 -8.61 -0.89
N LEU A 54 6.07 -9.27 -2.01
CA LEU A 54 6.02 -8.69 -3.35
C LEU A 54 4.59 -8.35 -3.75
N LEU A 55 3.63 -9.25 -3.49
CA LEU A 55 2.20 -9.01 -3.74
C LEU A 55 1.67 -7.82 -2.95
N MET A 56 2.03 -7.72 -1.66
CA MET A 56 1.67 -6.59 -0.80
C MET A 56 2.24 -5.26 -1.31
N LEU A 57 3.47 -5.25 -1.80
CA LEU A 57 4.08 -4.07 -2.42
C LEU A 57 3.38 -3.68 -3.72
N LEU A 58 3.05 -4.64 -4.59
CA LEU A 58 2.30 -4.37 -5.83
C LEU A 58 0.92 -3.78 -5.53
N ILE A 59 0.20 -4.31 -4.55
CA ILE A 59 -1.10 -3.77 -4.11
C ILE A 59 -0.94 -2.33 -3.57
N SER A 60 0.09 -2.08 -2.77
CA SER A 60 0.39 -0.74 -2.25
C SER A 60 0.63 0.26 -3.39
N ILE A 61 1.44 -0.11 -4.39
CA ILE A 61 1.73 0.73 -5.56
C ILE A 61 0.45 1.02 -6.36
N LEU A 62 -0.39 0.01 -6.60
CA LEU A 62 -1.66 0.19 -7.30
C LEU A 62 -2.58 1.17 -6.57
N PHE A 63 -2.68 1.05 -5.24
CA PHE A 63 -3.48 1.96 -4.41
C PHE A 63 -2.95 3.39 -4.42
N LEU A 64 -1.64 3.56 -4.28
CA LEU A 64 -0.98 4.86 -4.34
C LEU A 64 -1.14 5.52 -5.72
N TRP A 65 -1.08 4.73 -6.80
CA TRP A 65 -1.27 5.23 -8.15
C TRP A 65 -2.72 5.64 -8.41
N ARG A 66 -3.69 4.83 -7.96
CA ARG A 66 -5.13 5.17 -8.01
C ARG A 66 -5.41 6.48 -7.27
N MET A 67 -4.80 6.65 -6.10
CA MET A 67 -4.93 7.85 -5.28
C MET A 67 -4.29 9.09 -5.92
N LYS A 68 -3.07 8.98 -6.47
CA LYS A 68 -2.44 10.07 -7.23
C LYS A 68 -3.29 10.50 -8.43
N ARG A 69 -3.89 9.55 -9.13
CA ARG A 69 -4.76 9.83 -10.30
C ARG A 69 -6.04 10.55 -9.87
N ALA A 70 -6.65 10.14 -8.77
CA ALA A 70 -7.84 10.81 -8.21
C ALA A 70 -7.51 12.22 -7.67
N ALA A 71 -6.36 12.39 -7.03
CA ALA A 71 -5.89 13.70 -6.56
C ALA A 71 -5.61 14.65 -7.73
N LYS A 72 -5.00 14.16 -8.81
CA LYS A 72 -4.73 14.97 -10.01
C LYS A 72 -6.02 15.49 -10.67
N GLN A 73 -7.06 14.64 -10.79
CA GLN A 73 -8.36 15.05 -11.33
C GLN A 73 -9.13 16.04 -10.46
N TYR A 74 -8.78 16.13 -9.17
CA TYR A 74 -9.35 17.11 -8.26
C TYR A 74 -8.64 18.47 -8.37
N ASP A 75 -7.31 18.45 -8.55
CA ASP A 75 -6.50 19.66 -8.75
C ASP A 75 -6.78 20.33 -10.11
N GLU A 76 -7.06 19.53 -11.16
CA GLU A 76 -7.42 20.03 -12.50
C GLU A 76 -8.83 20.67 -12.57
N GLN A 77 -9.64 20.55 -11.52
CA GLN A 77 -11.00 21.12 -11.44
C GLN A 77 -11.08 22.36 -10.53
N ILE A 78 -9.94 22.87 -10.05
CA ILE A 78 -9.83 24.11 -9.26
C ILE A 78 -9.30 25.23 -10.15
#